data_AF-A0A2V8IGI9-F1
#
_entry.id   AF-A0A2V8IGI9-F1
#
_cell.length_a   1.000
_cell.length_b   1.000
_cell.length_c   1.000
_cell.angle_alpha   90.00
_cell.angle_beta   90.00
_cell.angle_gamma   90.00
#
_symmetry.space_group_name_H-M   'P 1'
#
loop_
_entity.id
_entity.type
_entity.pdbx_description
1 polymer ?
#
loop_
_entity_poly.entity_id
_entity_poly.type
_entity_poly.pdbx_seq_one_letter_code
_entity_poly.pdbx_strand_id
1 'polypeptide(L)' 'MQERDYFNEKTETKPHTIYCSSCKQSAEYQICWIRRTKKPSLPRHATEEDRIRFRAARDYMVRVDDVLRCTNPRCG' A
#
# COMPACT_ATOMS: atom_id res chain seq x y z
N MET A 1 14.01 14.05 -10.39
CA MET A 1 13.36 13.94 -9.06
C MET A 1 12.84 12.51 -8.94
N GLN A 2 12.94 11.85 -7.77
CA GLN A 2 12.46 10.47 -7.64
C GLN A 2 10.95 10.47 -7.37
N GLU A 3 10.20 9.51 -7.92
CA GLU A 3 8.73 9.47 -7.78
C GLU A 3 8.25 9.45 -6.32
N ARG A 4 9.08 8.95 -5.39
CA ARG A 4 8.82 8.97 -3.94
C ARG A 4 8.68 10.38 -3.37
N ASP A 5 9.29 11.40 -3.98
CA ASP A 5 9.18 12.78 -3.49
C ASP A 5 7.78 13.39 -3.70
N TYR A 6 6.95 12.80 -4.57
CA TYR A 6 5.59 13.27 -4.85
C TYR A 6 4.54 12.81 -3.87
N PHE A 7 4.86 11.83 -3.03
CA PHE A 7 3.87 11.19 -2.17
C PHE A 7 4.24 11.37 -0.70
N ASN A 8 3.22 11.59 0.11
CA ASN A 8 3.30 11.37 1.54
C ASN A 8 3.07 9.87 1.78
N GLU A 9 4.05 9.24 2.41
CA GLU A 9 3.99 7.84 2.79
C GLU A 9 3.54 7.73 4.24
N LYS A 10 2.48 6.94 4.49
CA LYS A 10 2.01 6.64 5.83
C LYS A 10 1.78 5.14 5.95
N THR A 11 2.36 4.53 6.97
CA THR A 11 2.10 3.14 7.32
C THR A 11 0.84 3.06 8.18
N GLU A 12 -0.11 2.22 7.80
CA GLU A 12 -1.38 2.01 8.48
C GLU A 12 -1.72 0.52 8.49
N THR A 13 -2.18 0.00 9.62
CA THR A 13 -2.68 -1.38 9.72
C THR A 13 -4.18 -1.36 9.46
N LYS A 14 -4.65 -2.17 8.51
CA LYS A 14 -6.08 -2.31 8.21
C LYS A 14 -6.50 -3.79 8.25
N PRO A 15 -7.68 -4.10 8.82
CA PRO A 15 -8.26 -5.43 8.71
C PRO A 15 -8.59 -5.74 7.26
N HIS A 16 -8.25 -6.95 6.83
CA HIS A 16 -8.64 -7.45 5.52
C HIS A 16 -8.92 -8.96 5.59
N THR A 17 -10.01 -9.37 4.96
CA THR A 17 -10.41 -10.77 4.88
C THR A 17 -9.57 -11.47 3.82
N ILE A 18 -8.77 -12.45 4.24
CA ILE A 18 -7.93 -13.24 3.33
C ILE A 18 -8.36 -14.70 3.38
N TYR A 19 -8.41 -15.29 2.19
CA TYR A 19 -8.65 -16.71 1.99
C TYR A 19 -7.34 -17.50 2.14
N CYS A 20 -7.33 -18.48 3.04
CA CYS A 20 -6.22 -19.40 3.17
C CYS A 20 -6.38 -20.57 2.19
N SER A 21 -5.37 -20.82 1.35
CA SER A 21 -5.37 -21.92 0.38
C SER A 21 -5.25 -23.31 1.02
N SER A 22 -4.70 -23.41 2.23
CA SER A 22 -4.50 -24.69 2.94
C SER A 22 -5.78 -25.19 3.62
N CYS A 23 -6.37 -24.38 4.51
CA CYS A 23 -7.60 -24.77 5.23
C CYS A 23 -8.90 -24.34 4.55
N LYS A 24 -8.82 -23.60 3.43
CA LYS A 24 -9.96 -23.07 2.65
C LYS A 24 -10.90 -22.15 3.43
N GLN A 25 -10.41 -21.54 4.50
CA GLN A 25 -11.17 -20.60 5.33
C GLN A 25 -10.74 -19.17 5.07
N SER A 26 -11.72 -18.27 5.07
CA SER A 26 -11.50 -16.83 5.07
C SER A 26 -11.51 -16.31 6.50
N ALA A 27 -10.46 -15.59 6.90
CA ALA A 27 -10.38 -14.93 8.20
C ALA A 27 -9.93 -13.48 8.03
N GLU A 28 -10.21 -12.65 9.03
CA GLU A 28 -9.75 -11.27 9.06
C GLU A 28 -8.34 -11.19 9.62
N TYR A 29 -7.44 -10.55 8.90
CA TYR A 29 -6.06 -10.35 9.30
C TYR A 29 -5.75 -8.85 9.37
N GLN A 30 -4.96 -8.48 10.38
CA GLN A 30 -4.40 -7.14 10.47
C GLN A 30 -3.22 -7.06 9.52
N ILE A 31 -3.40 -6.34 8.40
CA ILE A 31 -2.39 -6.20 7.36
C ILE A 31 -1.80 -4.81 7.43
N CYS A 32 -0.48 -4.72 7.34
CA CYS A 32 0.24 -3.47 7.21
C CYS A 32 0.17 -3.00 5.75
N TRP A 33 -0.31 -1.77 5.60
CA TRP A 33 -0.39 -1.07 4.34
C TRP A 33 0.47 0.18 4.38
N ILE A 34 1.11 0.48 3.27
CA ILE A 34 1.73 1.77 3.02
C ILE A 34 0.75 2.55 2.13
N ARG A 35 0.13 3.59 2.70
CA ARG A 35 -0.68 4.54 1.94
C ARG A 35 0.22 5.62 1.36
N ARG A 36 0.25 5.71 0.04
CA ARG A 36 0.93 6.78 -0.69
C ARG A 36 -0.09 7.78 -1.18
N THR A 37 -0.14 8.92 -0.53
CA THR A 37 -1.05 10.01 -0.88
C THR A 37 -0.28 11.08 -1.64
N LYS A 38 -0.78 11.47 -2.81
CA LYS A 38 -0.18 12.54 -3.61
C LYS A 38 -0.11 13.85 -2.81
N LYS A 39 1.05 14.49 -2.78
CA LYS A 39 1.24 15.79 -2.14
C LYS A 39 0.38 16.85 -2.82
N PRO A 40 -0.04 17.91 -2.10
CA PRO A 40 -0.86 18.97 -2.70
C PRO A 40 -0.09 19.82 -3.72
N SER A 41 1.25 19.88 -3.62
CA SER A 41 2.09 20.66 -4.51
C SER A 41 3.36 19.91 -4.90
N LEU A 42 3.84 20.23 -6.11
CA LEU A 42 5.13 19.78 -6.61
C LEU A 42 6.25 20.66 -6.05
N PRO A 43 7.47 20.12 -5.83
CA PRO A 43 8.61 20.94 -5.43
C PRO A 43 8.93 21.97 -6.52
N ARG A 44 9.44 23.15 -6.12
CA ARG A 44 9.63 24.32 -6.99
C ARG A 44 10.54 24.09 -8.20
N HIS A 45 11.35 23.04 -8.20
CA HIS A 45 12.28 22.68 -9.28
C HIS A 45 11.83 21.44 -10.07
N ALA A 46 10.54 21.12 -10.09
CA ALA A 46 10.01 20.00 -10.87
C ALA A 46 10.05 20.28 -12.38
N THR A 47 10.62 19.35 -13.14
CA THR A 47 10.67 19.36 -14.60
C THR A 47 9.26 19.16 -15.19
N GLU A 48 9.07 19.46 -16.47
CA GLU A 48 7.78 19.28 -17.15
C GLU A 48 7.32 17.80 -17.14
N GLU A 49 8.25 16.85 -17.28
CA GLU A 49 7.97 15.41 -17.16
C GLU A 49 7.41 15.03 -15.78
N ASP A 50 7.95 15.63 -14.71
CA ASP A 50 7.52 15.40 -13.34
C ASP A 50 6.10 15.96 -13.11
N ARG A 51 5.74 17.07 -13.78
CA ARG A 51 4.38 17.61 -13.74
C ARG A 51 3.38 16.69 -14.43
N ILE A 52 3.76 16.10 -15.56
CA ILE A 52 2.92 15.13 -16.29
C ILE A 52 2.70 13.88 -15.42
N ARG A 53 3.77 13.30 -14.87
CA ARG A 53 3.69 12.14 -13.96
C ARG A 53 2.85 12.43 -12.72
N PHE A 54 3.04 13.61 -12.11
CA PHE A 54 2.24 14.03 -10.97
C PHE A 54 0.77 14.21 -11.32
N ARG A 55 0.43 14.76 -12.50
CA ARG A 55 -0.98 14.84 -12.95
C ARG A 55 -1.61 13.45 -13.12
N ALA A 56 -0.85 12.50 -13.66
CA ALA A 56 -1.31 11.11 -13.86
C ALA A 56 -1.34 10.30 -12.54
N ALA A 57 -0.53 10.67 -11.56
CA ALA A 57 -0.44 9.99 -10.28
C ALA A 57 -1.76 10.04 -9.49
N ARG A 58 -2.16 8.87 -8.99
CA ARG A 58 -3.28 8.70 -8.05
C ARG A 58 -2.77 8.26 -6.68
N ASP A 59 -3.59 8.43 -5.66
CA ASP A 59 -3.36 7.77 -4.39
C ASP A 59 -3.50 6.25 -4.53
N TYR A 60 -2.66 5.51 -3.82
CA TYR A 60 -2.71 4.05 -3.79
C TYR A 60 -2.21 3.52 -2.45
N MET A 61 -2.56 2.27 -2.18
CA MET A 61 -2.11 1.52 -1.01
C MET A 61 -1.28 0.33 -1.47
N VAL A 62 -0.14 0.11 -0.82
CA VAL A 62 0.73 -1.04 -1.05
C VAL A 62 0.65 -1.94 0.17
N ARG A 63 0.30 -3.20 -0.03
CA ARG A 63 0.36 -4.20 1.03
C ARG A 63 1.82 -4.55 1.31
N VAL A 64 2.23 -4.47 2.58
CA VAL A 64 3.60 -4.76 3.01
C VAL A 64 3.76 -6.23 3.40
N ASP A 65 2.75 -6.81 4.05
CA ASP A 65 2.79 -8.20 4.49
C ASP A 65 2.63 -9.16 3.30
N ASP A 66 3.75 -9.73 2.85
CA ASP A 66 3.77 -10.76 1.81
C ASP A 66 3.24 -12.11 2.32
N VAL A 67 3.59 -12.47 3.56
CA VAL A 67 3.22 -13.72 4.21
C VAL A 67 2.33 -13.47 5.42
N LEU A 68 1.29 -14.29 5.58
CA LEU A 68 0.43 -14.30 6.76
C LEU A 68 0.31 -15.71 7.31
N ARG A 69 0.42 -15.83 8.63
CA ARG A 69 0.14 -17.10 9.33
C ARG A 69 -1.37 -17.24 9.48
N CYS A 70 -1.92 -18.37 9.05
CA CYS A 70 -3.33 -18.66 9.25
C CYS A 70 -3.64 -18.67 10.76
N THR A 71 -4.76 -18.06 11.15
CA THR A 71 -5.24 -18.06 12.54
C THR A 71 -5.75 -19.43 12.98
N ASN A 72 -6.05 -20.33 12.05
CA ASN A 72 -6.49 -21.68 12.36
C ASN A 72 -5.29 -22.50 12.89
N PRO A 73 -5.32 -22.98 14.15
CA PRO A 73 -4.20 -23.72 14.74
C PRO A 73 -3.95 -25.09 14.11
N ARG A 74 -4.90 -25.61 13.31
CA ARG A 74 -4.73 -26.84 12.52
C ARG A 74 -4.11 -26.59 11.15
N CYS A 75 -3.90 -25.33 10.79
CA CYS A 75 -3.34 -24.90 9.52
C CYS A 75 -1.88 -24.50 9.74
N GLY A 76 -0.96 -25.42 9.46
CA GLY A 76 0.48 -25.28 9.67
C GLY A 76 1.23 -26.46 9.12
#